data_AF-A0A5J4ZFQ5-F1
#
_entry.id   AF-A0A5J4ZFQ5-F1
#
_cell.length_a   1.000
_cell.length_b   1.000
_cell.length_c   1.000
_cell.angle_alpha   90.00
_cell.angle_beta   90.00
_cell.angle_gamma   90.00
#
_symmetry.space_group_name_H-M   'P 1'
#
loop_
_entity.id
_entity.type
_entity.pdbx_description
1 polymer ?
#
loop_
_entity_poly.entity_id
_entity_poly.type
_entity_poly.pdbx_seq_one_letter_code
_entity_poly.pdbx_strand_id
1 'polypeptide(L)'
;MKRCEAVLTKENMLHENCVRSVFLSCSILLSWFPGFISSAVVTLESIEIFKTYEWLKAKPIIYFHCKDENKTVLPDVKDAHVSYTFKGEESWQPLTELQDKKCKRCGFYEEDSIKSDDVFDEWEFCASDFTAPDGKYTRIKDKEFNATFLCPDVHASWKCF
;
A
#
# COMPACT_ATOMS: atom_id res chain seq x y z
N MET A 1 -33.72 -53.68 -23.39
CA MET A 1 -32.43 -53.43 -24.05
C MET A 1 -32.70 -52.86 -25.44
N LYS A 2 -32.60 -51.54 -25.60
CA LYS A 2 -32.40 -50.88 -26.90
C LYS A 2 -31.37 -49.79 -26.67
N ARG A 3 -30.21 -49.97 -27.31
CA ARG A 3 -29.05 -49.07 -27.30
C ARG A 3 -29.40 -47.88 -28.19
N CYS A 4 -29.37 -46.67 -27.64
CA CYS A 4 -29.39 -45.44 -28.45
C CYS A 4 -27.95 -45.15 -28.84
N GLU A 5 -27.62 -45.25 -30.13
CA GLU A 5 -26.39 -44.68 -30.68
C GLU A 5 -26.69 -43.27 -31.18
N ALA A 6 -25.88 -42.30 -30.73
CA ALA A 6 -25.96 -40.93 -31.21
C ALA A 6 -25.35 -40.87 -32.61
N VAL A 7 -26.17 -40.54 -33.61
CA VAL A 7 -25.71 -40.25 -34.97
C VAL A 7 -25.09 -38.85 -34.97
N LEU A 8 -23.77 -38.77 -35.16
CA LEU A 8 -23.02 -37.52 -35.29
C LEU A 8 -23.29 -36.88 -36.65
N THR A 9 -24.10 -35.81 -36.68
CA THR A 9 -24.29 -34.95 -37.85
C THR A 9 -23.17 -33.91 -37.97
N LYS A 10 -22.80 -33.54 -39.21
CA LYS A 10 -21.69 -32.60 -39.53
C LYS A 10 -21.84 -31.20 -38.90
N GLU A 11 -23.06 -30.78 -38.57
CA GLU A 11 -23.33 -29.49 -37.92
C GLU A 11 -22.79 -29.44 -36.48
N ASN A 12 -22.81 -30.58 -35.76
CA ASN A 12 -22.23 -30.67 -34.42
C ASN A 12 -20.69 -30.61 -34.47
N MET A 13 -20.05 -31.09 -35.53
CA MET A 13 -18.59 -30.98 -35.71
C MET A 13 -18.12 -29.53 -35.91
N LEU A 14 -18.88 -28.70 -36.63
CA LEU A 14 -18.53 -27.30 -36.86
C LEU A 14 -18.71 -26.44 -35.60
N HIS A 15 -19.76 -26.72 -34.81
CA HIS A 15 -20.00 -26.06 -33.52
C HIS A 15 -18.91 -26.39 -32.49
N GLU A 16 -18.55 -27.68 -32.34
CA GLU A 16 -17.48 -28.14 -31.45
C GLU A 16 -16.10 -27.58 -31.85
N ASN A 17 -15.82 -27.47 -33.16
CA ASN A 17 -14.55 -26.92 -33.66
C ASN A 17 -14.44 -25.40 -33.48
N CYS A 18 -15.55 -24.65 -33.60
CA CYS A 18 -15.57 -23.22 -33.33
C CYS A 18 -15.35 -22.95 -31.83
N VAL A 19 -16.03 -23.72 -30.97
CA VAL A 19 -15.87 -23.66 -29.51
C VAL A 19 -14.42 -24.00 -29.13
N ARG A 20 -13.86 -25.13 -29.58
CA ARG A 20 -12.44 -25.49 -29.32
C ARG A 20 -11.45 -24.45 -29.82
N SER A 21 -11.66 -23.87 -31.01
CA SER A 21 -10.75 -22.88 -31.57
C SER A 21 -10.76 -21.56 -30.82
N VAL A 22 -11.93 -21.13 -30.30
CA VAL A 22 -12.06 -19.94 -29.44
C VAL A 22 -11.48 -20.20 -28.05
N PHE A 23 -11.65 -21.41 -27.51
CA PHE A 23 -11.05 -21.81 -26.23
C PHE A 23 -9.52 -21.85 -26.31
N LEU A 24 -8.95 -22.47 -27.35
CA LEU A 24 -7.50 -22.55 -27.55
C LEU A 24 -6.85 -21.18 -27.79
N SER A 25 -7.52 -20.29 -28.54
CA SER A 25 -7.02 -18.92 -28.75
C SER A 25 -7.08 -18.08 -27.47
N CYS A 26 -8.12 -18.23 -26.64
CA CYS A 26 -8.19 -17.58 -25.32
C CYS A 26 -7.13 -18.08 -24.34
N SER A 27 -6.81 -19.38 -24.32
CA SER A 27 -5.80 -19.93 -23.42
C SER A 27 -4.39 -19.42 -23.72
N ILE A 28 -4.07 -19.21 -25.00
CA ILE A 28 -2.78 -18.65 -25.41
C ILE A 28 -2.69 -17.16 -24.99
N LEU A 29 -3.78 -16.39 -25.13
CA LEU A 29 -3.84 -14.99 -24.71
C LEU A 29 -3.73 -14.80 -23.20
N LEU A 30 -4.34 -15.69 -22.40
CA LEU A 30 -4.28 -15.61 -20.93
C LEU A 30 -2.88 -15.95 -20.36
N SER A 31 -2.09 -16.74 -21.08
CA SER A 31 -0.70 -17.07 -20.69
C SER A 31 0.32 -15.95 -20.93
N TRP A 32 -0.10 -14.86 -21.60
CA TRP A 32 0.76 -13.71 -21.90
C TRP A 32 0.59 -12.52 -20.95
N PHE A 33 -0.29 -12.60 -19.96
CA PHE A 33 -0.34 -11.58 -18.91
C PHE A 33 0.62 -11.98 -17.79
N PRO A 34 1.83 -11.38 -17.68
CA PRO A 34 2.56 -11.44 -16.44
C PRO A 34 1.63 -10.93 -15.34
N GLY A 35 1.52 -11.66 -14.22
CA GLY A 35 0.63 -11.28 -13.13
C GLY A 35 0.86 -9.82 -12.77
N PHE A 36 -0.20 -9.00 -12.82
CA PHE A 36 -0.13 -7.60 -12.42
C PHE A 36 0.33 -7.55 -10.96
N ILE A 37 1.48 -6.94 -10.72
CA ILE A 37 1.90 -6.58 -9.38
C ILE A 37 1.16 -5.28 -9.10
N SER A 38 0.14 -5.32 -8.23
CA SER A 38 -0.50 -4.11 -7.76
C SER A 38 0.36 -3.50 -6.65
N SER A 39 0.29 -2.19 -6.57
CA SER A 39 0.98 -1.40 -5.58
C SER A 39 0.09 -0.29 -5.08
N ALA A 40 0.18 -0.01 -3.77
CA ALA A 40 -0.59 0.98 -3.08
C ALA A 40 0.30 2.19 -2.77
N VAL A 41 -0.01 3.33 -3.38
CA VAL A 41 0.65 4.59 -3.05
C VAL A 41 0.11 5.09 -1.71
N VAL A 42 0.97 5.30 -0.72
CA VAL A 42 0.57 5.68 0.62
C VAL A 42 0.91 7.13 0.91
N THR A 43 -0.08 7.87 1.39
CA THR A 43 0.04 9.26 1.85
C THR A 43 -0.14 9.33 3.37
N LEU A 44 0.43 10.35 3.99
CA LEU A 44 0.15 10.69 5.39
C LEU A 44 -1.05 11.62 5.41
N GLU A 45 -2.13 11.24 6.10
CA GLU A 45 -3.32 12.07 6.26
C GLU A 45 -3.20 12.95 7.50
N SER A 46 -2.77 12.38 8.63
CA SER A 46 -2.62 13.14 9.87
C SER A 46 -1.51 12.56 10.75
N ILE A 47 -0.92 13.42 11.58
CA ILE A 47 0.02 13.00 12.61
C ILE A 47 -0.03 13.92 13.82
N GLU A 48 0.07 13.33 15.01
CA GLU A 48 0.34 14.02 16.26
C GLU A 48 1.50 13.30 16.95
N ILE A 49 2.55 14.05 17.28
CA ILE A 49 3.69 13.58 18.06
C ILE A 49 3.46 13.97 19.52
N PHE A 50 3.52 13.04 20.45
CA PHE A 50 3.29 13.30 21.88
C PHE A 50 4.57 13.58 22.66
N LYS A 51 5.72 13.23 22.09
CA LYS A 51 7.01 13.34 22.74
C LYS A 51 8.08 13.68 21.73
N THR A 52 8.97 14.58 22.09
CA THR A 52 10.19 14.89 21.34
C THR A 52 11.36 14.71 22.29
N TYR A 53 12.49 14.26 21.76
CA TYR A 53 13.62 13.81 22.54
C TYR A 53 14.82 14.77 22.49
N GLU A 54 14.74 15.84 21.69
CA GLU A 54 15.78 16.87 21.64
C GLU A 54 16.07 17.55 22.99
N TRP A 55 17.33 17.45 23.43
CA TRP A 55 17.81 18.02 24.69
C TRP A 55 18.20 19.51 24.64
N LEU A 56 18.33 20.13 23.45
CA LEU A 56 19.02 21.43 23.28
C LEU A 56 18.19 22.58 22.69
N LYS A 57 16.86 22.58 22.86
CA LYS A 57 15.95 23.63 22.34
C LYS A 57 16.02 23.83 20.81
N ALA A 58 16.58 22.86 20.08
CA ALA A 58 16.43 22.80 18.65
C ALA A 58 14.97 22.49 18.32
N LYS A 59 14.61 22.56 17.04
CA LYS A 59 13.30 22.09 16.58
C LYS A 59 13.47 20.66 16.12
N PRO A 60 12.59 19.74 16.55
CA PRO A 60 12.71 18.34 16.18
C PRO A 60 12.60 18.20 14.66
N ILE A 61 13.47 17.38 14.08
CA ILE A 61 13.38 17.00 12.68
C ILE A 61 12.79 15.60 12.64
N ILE A 62 11.48 15.53 12.40
CA ILE A 62 10.75 14.27 12.30
C ILE A 62 10.84 13.77 10.85
N TYR A 63 11.12 12.50 10.67
CA TYR A 63 11.10 11.86 9.36
C TYR A 63 10.42 10.48 9.39
N PHE A 64 9.84 10.12 8.25
CA PHE A 64 9.36 8.78 7.97
C PHE A 64 10.36 8.06 7.10
N HIS A 65 10.57 6.78 7.33
CA HIS A 65 11.50 5.99 6.52
C HIS A 65 11.05 4.54 6.45
N CYS A 66 11.10 3.98 5.26
CA CYS A 66 11.01 2.55 5.01
C CYS A 66 12.39 2.02 4.61
N LYS A 67 12.70 0.80 5.05
CA LYS A 67 13.93 0.11 4.68
C LYS A 67 14.10 0.07 3.15
N ASP A 68 15.31 0.36 2.71
CA ASP A 68 15.72 0.40 1.30
C ASP A 68 15.12 1.58 0.48
N GLU A 69 14.48 2.55 1.13
CA GLU A 69 13.99 3.80 0.53
C GLU A 69 14.75 5.04 1.02
N ASN A 70 14.47 6.20 0.45
CA ASN A 70 14.98 7.45 1.02
C ASN A 70 14.18 7.84 2.27
N LYS A 71 14.80 8.56 3.20
CA LYS A 71 14.05 9.19 4.30
C LYS A 71 13.21 10.34 3.76
N THR A 72 11.98 10.47 4.26
CA THR A 72 11.06 11.57 3.96
C THR A 72 10.96 12.43 5.19
N VAL A 73 11.53 13.64 5.15
CA VAL A 73 11.42 14.62 6.23
C VAL A 73 10.01 15.20 6.23
N LEU A 74 9.43 15.40 7.42
CA LEU A 74 8.11 16.01 7.62
C LEU A 74 8.32 17.48 8.05
N PRO A 75 8.50 18.42 7.10
CA PRO A 75 8.91 19.79 7.41
C PRO A 75 7.87 20.58 8.20
N ASP A 76 6.62 20.13 8.23
CA ASP A 76 5.50 20.82 8.86
C ASP A 76 5.27 20.37 10.32
N VAL A 77 5.77 19.20 10.70
CA VAL A 77 5.63 18.64 12.06
C VAL A 77 6.75 19.20 12.94
N LYS A 78 6.42 20.17 13.80
CA LYS A 78 7.41 20.95 14.56
C LYS A 78 7.22 20.92 16.06
N ASP A 79 6.00 20.65 16.51
CA ASP A 79 5.60 20.81 17.90
C ASP A 79 4.91 19.53 18.39
N ALA A 80 5.23 19.12 19.62
CA ALA A 80 4.53 18.03 20.28
C ALA A 80 3.11 18.46 20.69
N HIS A 81 2.18 17.51 20.78
CA HIS A 81 0.76 17.69 21.12
C HIS A 81 0.01 18.62 20.15
N VAL A 82 0.50 18.73 18.91
CA VAL A 82 -0.20 19.40 17.82
C VAL A 82 -0.59 18.36 16.79
N SER A 83 -1.87 18.33 16.44
CA SER A 83 -2.39 17.48 15.36
C SER A 83 -2.22 18.22 14.03
N TYR A 84 -1.44 17.64 13.14
CA TYR A 84 -1.25 18.11 11.78
C TYR A 84 -2.10 17.26 10.82
N THR A 85 -2.67 17.89 9.80
CA THR A 85 -3.47 17.23 8.75
C THR A 85 -2.99 17.70 7.39
N PHE A 86 -2.88 16.76 6.46
CA PHE A 86 -2.31 16.95 5.13
C PHE A 86 -3.31 16.60 4.05
N LYS A 87 -3.07 17.11 2.83
CA LYS A 87 -3.95 16.89 1.68
C LYS A 87 -3.43 15.83 0.71
N GLY A 88 -2.20 15.35 0.90
CA GLY A 88 -1.53 14.49 -0.07
C GLY A 88 -0.92 15.27 -1.24
N GLU A 89 -1.00 16.60 -1.22
CA GLU A 89 -0.47 17.51 -2.25
C GLU A 89 0.91 18.08 -1.86
N GLU A 90 1.37 17.80 -0.63
CA GLU A 90 2.65 18.32 -0.16
C GLU A 90 3.81 17.73 -0.96
N SER A 91 4.83 18.54 -1.24
CA SER A 91 5.93 18.18 -2.15
C SER A 91 6.79 16.98 -1.69
N TRP A 92 6.62 16.56 -0.43
CA TRP A 92 7.31 15.42 0.17
C TRP A 92 6.43 14.15 0.19
N GLN A 93 5.18 14.21 -0.27
CA GLN A 93 4.31 13.05 -0.45
C GLN A 93 4.47 12.46 -1.86
N PRO A 94 4.21 11.16 -2.07
CA PRO A 94 3.77 10.15 -1.09
C PRO A 94 4.88 9.70 -0.13
N LEU A 95 4.51 9.03 0.96
CA LEU A 95 5.47 8.48 1.93
C LEU A 95 6.19 7.24 1.40
N THR A 96 5.44 6.33 0.76
CA THR A 96 5.96 5.06 0.23
C THR A 96 4.96 4.43 -0.74
N GLU A 97 5.37 3.35 -1.37
CA GLU A 97 4.55 2.49 -2.23
C GLU A 97 4.60 1.05 -1.70
N LEU A 98 3.46 0.46 -1.34
CA LEU A 98 3.40 -0.90 -0.77
C LEU A 98 2.99 -1.91 -1.83
N GLN A 99 3.70 -3.04 -1.94
CA GLN A 99 3.31 -4.13 -2.84
C GLN A 99 2.35 -5.09 -2.12
N ASP A 100 1.37 -5.66 -2.83
CA ASP A 100 0.31 -6.47 -2.21
C ASP A 100 0.84 -7.63 -1.33
N LYS A 101 1.94 -8.27 -1.75
CA LYS A 101 2.47 -9.49 -1.13
C LYS A 101 3.65 -9.25 -0.19
N LYS A 102 4.15 -8.02 -0.09
CA LYS A 102 5.37 -7.71 0.67
C LYS A 102 5.18 -6.42 1.46
N CYS A 103 5.23 -6.57 2.77
CA CYS A 103 5.32 -5.45 3.69
C CYS A 103 6.72 -4.81 3.62
N LYS A 104 6.79 -3.54 4.02
CA LYS A 104 8.04 -2.82 4.24
C LYS A 104 8.21 -2.58 5.73
N ARG A 105 9.44 -2.73 6.22
CA ARG A 105 9.79 -2.29 7.57
C ARG A 105 9.91 -0.77 7.54
N CYS A 106 8.99 -0.07 8.18
CA CYS A 106 8.95 1.40 8.18
C CYS A 106 8.81 1.95 9.61
N GLY A 107 9.13 3.23 9.78
CA GLY A 107 9.07 3.88 11.08
C GLY A 107 9.03 5.40 11.02
N PHE A 108 8.73 6.00 12.18
CA PHE A 108 8.97 7.41 12.45
C PHE A 108 10.19 7.56 13.34
N TYR A 109 10.98 8.59 13.05
CA TYR A 109 12.26 8.85 13.70
C TYR A 109 12.41 10.36 13.97
N GLU A 110 13.20 10.71 14.98
CA GLU A 110 13.66 12.06 15.26
C GLU A 110 15.17 12.12 15.00
N GLU A 111 15.59 13.00 14.08
CA GLU A 111 17.01 13.13 13.72
C GLU A 111 17.80 13.79 14.86
N ASP A 112 18.91 13.18 15.24
CA ASP A 112 19.80 13.70 16.28
C ASP A 112 21.15 14.14 15.72
N SER A 113 21.61 15.31 16.16
CA SER A 113 22.91 15.85 15.70
C SER A 113 24.12 15.25 16.42
N ILE A 114 23.93 14.62 17.58
CA ILE A 114 25.02 14.20 18.48
C ILE A 114 25.02 12.69 18.75
N LYS A 115 23.83 12.09 18.88
CA LYS A 115 23.64 10.65 19.14
C LYS A 115 22.94 10.01 17.94
N SER A 116 22.68 8.71 18.03
CA SER A 116 21.79 8.05 17.08
C SER A 116 20.38 8.61 17.19
N ASP A 117 19.73 8.76 16.05
CA ASP A 117 18.33 9.16 15.92
C ASP A 117 17.42 8.35 16.85
N ASP A 118 16.47 9.03 17.49
CA ASP A 118 15.47 8.38 18.33
C ASP A 118 14.40 7.72 17.44
N VAL A 119 14.01 6.50 17.81
CA VAL A 119 13.01 5.71 17.09
C VAL A 119 11.68 5.81 17.85
N PHE A 120 10.67 6.44 17.26
CA PHE A 120 9.34 6.47 17.85
C PHE A 120 8.67 5.09 17.77
N ASP A 121 8.68 4.49 16.59
CA ASP A 121 8.24 3.11 16.35
C ASP A 121 8.78 2.62 15.00
N GLU A 122 8.94 1.31 14.89
CA GLU A 122 9.27 0.64 13.64
C GLU A 122 8.43 -0.63 13.50
N TRP A 123 7.70 -0.78 12.40
CA TRP A 123 6.74 -1.88 12.20
C TRP A 123 6.74 -2.39 10.76
N GLU A 124 6.14 -3.57 10.55
CA GLU A 124 5.83 -4.05 9.20
C GLU A 124 4.61 -3.30 8.67
N PHE A 125 4.82 -2.43 7.68
CA PHE A 125 3.78 -1.66 7.04
C PHE A 125 3.35 -2.36 5.75
N CYS A 126 2.08 -2.78 5.71
CA CYS A 126 1.55 -3.66 4.68
C CYS A 126 0.35 -3.01 3.97
N ALA A 127 0.16 -3.30 2.68
CA ALA A 127 -1.06 -2.90 1.96
C ALA A 127 -2.33 -3.46 2.65
N SER A 128 -2.22 -4.63 3.28
CA SER A 128 -3.31 -5.27 4.03
C SER A 128 -3.73 -4.54 5.31
N ASP A 129 -2.97 -3.54 5.78
CA ASP A 129 -3.33 -2.77 6.98
C ASP A 129 -4.49 -1.81 6.71
N PHE A 130 -4.71 -1.44 5.44
CA PHE A 130 -5.76 -0.54 4.96
C PHE A 130 -7.10 -1.26 4.80
N THR A 131 -7.66 -1.71 5.93
CA THR A 131 -8.92 -2.47 5.97
C THR A 131 -10.17 -1.59 5.96
N ALA A 132 -10.03 -0.29 6.25
CA ALA A 132 -11.15 0.62 6.31
C ALA A 132 -11.70 0.93 4.89
N PRO A 133 -13.03 1.06 4.70
CA PRO A 133 -13.62 1.31 3.38
C PRO A 133 -13.16 2.61 2.72
N ASP A 134 -12.73 3.59 3.51
CA ASP A 134 -12.20 4.88 3.07
C ASP A 134 -10.69 4.84 2.82
N GLY A 135 -10.06 3.66 2.85
CA GLY A 135 -8.64 3.48 2.54
C GLY A 135 -7.73 4.03 3.64
N LYS A 136 -8.23 4.16 4.87
CA LYS A 136 -7.45 4.68 6.01
C LYS A 136 -6.85 3.57 6.86
N TYR A 137 -5.67 3.86 7.41
CA TYR A 137 -5.01 3.06 8.42
C TYR A 137 -4.45 3.97 9.51
N THR A 138 -4.82 3.71 10.76
CA THR A 138 -4.32 4.48 11.91
C THR A 138 -3.35 3.66 12.74
N ARG A 139 -2.14 4.19 12.93
CA ARG A 139 -1.11 3.63 13.81
C ARG A 139 -1.00 4.50 15.05
N ILE A 140 -1.20 3.87 16.21
CA ILE A 140 -1.02 4.50 17.52
C ILE A 140 0.13 3.80 18.23
N LYS A 141 1.08 4.59 18.73
CA LYS A 141 2.14 4.14 19.61
C LYS A 141 2.01 4.89 20.94
N ASP A 142 1.80 4.14 22.03
CA ASP A 142 1.54 4.70 23.35
C ASP A 142 2.58 5.77 23.71
N LYS A 143 2.11 6.99 24.00
CA LYS A 143 2.91 8.17 24.38
C LYS A 143 3.96 8.63 23.37
N GLU A 144 4.01 8.07 22.17
CA GLU A 144 4.93 8.49 21.12
C GLU A 144 4.18 9.27 20.03
N PHE A 145 3.20 8.65 19.37
CA PHE A 145 2.43 9.32 18.31
C PHE A 145 1.06 8.68 18.01
N ASN A 146 0.25 9.42 17.28
CA ASN A 146 -0.93 8.95 16.56
C ASN A 146 -0.86 9.43 15.10
N ALA A 147 -0.81 8.50 14.16
CA ALA A 147 -0.71 8.80 12.73
C ALA A 147 -1.79 8.08 11.94
N THR A 148 -2.38 8.77 10.97
CA THR A 148 -3.32 8.19 10.00
C THR A 148 -2.72 8.29 8.61
N PHE A 149 -2.70 7.16 7.92
CA PHE A 149 -2.25 6.98 6.56
C PHE A 149 -3.46 6.77 5.65
N LEU A 150 -3.31 7.14 4.37
CA LEU A 150 -4.34 7.01 3.37
C LEU A 150 -3.79 6.35 2.10
N CYS A 151 -4.51 5.34 1.60
CA CYS A 151 -4.40 4.70 0.28
C CYS A 151 -5.48 5.37 -0.61
N PRO A 152 -5.19 6.45 -1.38
CA PRO A 152 -6.20 7.21 -2.11
C PRO A 152 -6.81 6.45 -3.31
N ASP A 153 -6.17 5.37 -3.76
CA ASP A 153 -6.59 4.54 -4.90
C ASP A 153 -7.79 3.63 -4.59
N VAL A 154 -8.80 4.14 -3.88
CA VAL A 154 -10.04 3.41 -3.56
C VAL A 154 -11.06 3.38 -4.72
N HIS A 155 -10.78 4.03 -5.86
CA HIS A 155 -11.79 4.33 -6.90
C HIS A 155 -11.65 3.65 -8.27
N ALA A 156 -10.63 2.84 -8.52
CA ALA A 156 -10.59 2.00 -9.71
C ALA A 156 -10.33 0.59 -9.21
N SER A 157 -11.29 -0.34 -9.33
CA SER A 157 -11.20 -1.84 -9.35
C SER A 157 -10.08 -2.61 -8.61
N TRP A 158 -9.24 -1.96 -7.83
CA TRP A 158 -7.99 -2.32 -7.22
C TRP A 158 -8.18 -1.84 -5.80
N LYS A 159 -8.75 -2.73 -4.97
CA LYS A 159 -8.62 -2.53 -3.54
C LYS A 159 -7.12 -2.65 -3.24
N CYS A 160 -6.62 -2.15 -2.11
CA CYS A 160 -5.27 -2.47 -1.64
C CYS A 160 -5.25 -3.99 -1.23
N PHE A 161 -5.42 -4.91 -2.21
CA PHE A 161 -5.59 -6.38 -2.12
C PHE A 161 -5.01 -7.10 -3.34
#